data_AF-A0A673N2T8-F1
#
_entry.id   AF-A0A673N2T8-F1
#
_cell.length_a   1.000
_cell.length_b   1.000
_cell.length_c   1.000
_cell.angle_alpha   90.00
_cell.angle_beta   90.00
_cell.angle_gamma   90.00
#
_symmetry.space_group_name_H-M   'P 1'
#
loop_
_entity.id
_entity.type
_entity.pdbx_description
1 polymer ?
#
loop_
_entity_poly.entity_id
_entity_poly.type
_entity_poly.pdbx_seq_one_letter_code
_entity_poly.pdbx_strand_id
1 'polypeptide(L)'
;LVIFHSISVLTRKRKNSQCSMKSTSGYVPSYLEKDEPCVVCGDKATGYHYRCITCEGCKGFFRRTIQKNLHPSYSCKYDSCCIIDKITRNQCQLCRFKKCISVGMAIDLVLDDSKRVAKRRLIEENRERKKKEEIVKTLHNRPEPTVSEWELIRMVTEAHRHTNAQGPHWKQKRKFLPEDIGQSPAPTSDNDKVDLEAFSEFTKIITPAITRVVDFAKKLPMFSELPCEDQIILLKGCCMEIMSLRAAVRYDPESETLTLSGEMAVSREQLKNGGLGVVSDAIFDLGKSLSQFNLDDSEVALLQAVLLMSSDRSGLACVEKVEKCQEMYLLAFEHYINHRKHNISHFWPKLLMKVTNLRMIGACHASRFLHMKVECPTELFPPLFLEVFEDQEV
;
A
#
# COMPACT_ATOMS: atom_id res chain seq x y z
N LEU A 1 15.01 7.63 6.07
CA LEU A 1 13.85 7.94 6.96
C LEU A 1 12.73 8.77 6.28
N VAL A 2 12.83 9.03 4.97
CA VAL A 2 11.95 9.98 4.25
C VAL A 2 10.81 9.28 3.47
N ILE A 3 10.98 8.00 3.10
CA ILE A 3 9.90 7.18 2.50
C ILE A 3 8.75 6.93 3.51
N PHE A 4 9.03 7.04 4.81
CA PHE A 4 7.99 6.93 5.85
C PHE A 4 7.21 8.23 6.07
N HIS A 5 7.68 9.38 5.59
CA HIS A 5 6.92 10.64 5.73
C HIS A 5 5.81 10.77 4.68
N SER A 6 6.00 10.23 3.47
CA SER A 6 4.95 10.21 2.43
C SER A 6 3.81 9.21 2.70
N ILE A 7 3.95 8.35 3.72
CA ILE A 7 2.89 7.41 4.18
C ILE A 7 2.13 7.99 5.39
N SER A 8 2.52 9.17 5.91
CA SER A 8 1.99 9.68 7.18
C SER A 8 0.74 10.56 7.09
N VAL A 9 0.09 10.67 5.93
CA VAL A 9 -1.24 11.32 5.81
C VAL A 9 -2.36 10.28 5.84
N LEU A 10 -2.34 9.36 6.81
CA LEU A 10 -3.52 8.61 7.26
C LEU A 10 -3.39 8.22 8.75
N THR A 11 -2.68 9.02 9.55
CA THR A 11 -2.81 8.96 11.01
C THR A 11 -4.09 9.68 11.42
N ARG A 12 -5.21 8.93 11.42
CA ARG A 12 -6.38 9.31 12.22
C ARG A 12 -5.87 9.61 13.62
N LYS A 13 -5.91 10.89 14.03
CA LYS A 13 -5.93 11.28 15.44
C LYS A 13 -7.01 10.45 16.12
N ARG A 14 -6.62 9.35 16.75
CA ARG A 14 -7.42 8.72 17.80
C ARG A 14 -7.49 9.77 18.89
N LYS A 15 -8.55 10.58 18.88
CA LYS A 15 -8.98 11.28 20.08
C LYS A 15 -9.08 10.21 21.15
N ASN A 16 -8.19 10.31 22.13
CA ASN A 16 -8.23 9.55 23.36
C ASN A 16 -9.49 10.00 24.10
N SER A 17 -10.64 9.48 23.72
CA SER A 17 -11.85 9.57 24.53
C SER A 17 -11.63 8.60 25.68
N GLN A 18 -11.22 9.14 26.83
CA GLN A 18 -11.33 8.45 28.11
C GLN A 18 -12.64 7.69 28.15
N CYS A 19 -12.54 6.38 28.29
CA CYS A 19 -13.65 5.50 28.62
C CYS A 19 -14.06 5.84 30.06
N SER A 20 -14.82 6.92 30.24
CA SER A 20 -15.59 7.14 31.44
C SER A 20 -16.82 6.26 31.30
N MET A 21 -16.89 5.20 32.10
CA MET A 21 -18.11 4.46 32.36
C MET A 21 -19.14 5.43 32.98
N LYS A 22 -19.82 6.21 32.14
CA LYS A 22 -21.03 6.93 32.53
C LYS A 22 -22.20 6.06 32.14
N SER A 23 -22.94 5.63 33.15
CA SER A 23 -24.19 4.88 33.05
C SER A 23 -25.07 5.47 31.96
N THR A 24 -25.26 4.70 30.88
CA THR A 24 -26.13 5.09 29.78
C THR A 24 -27.56 5.15 30.31
N SER A 25 -28.08 6.35 30.55
CA SER A 25 -29.53 6.52 30.57
C SER A 25 -30.02 6.17 29.17
N GLY A 26 -30.90 5.18 29.07
CA GLY A 26 -31.42 4.71 27.79
C GLY A 26 -32.06 5.85 27.01
N TYR A 27 -31.91 5.84 25.69
CA TYR A 27 -32.57 6.78 24.78
C TYR A 27 -34.09 6.76 25.03
N VAL A 28 -34.64 7.87 25.51
CA VAL A 28 -36.08 8.10 25.63
C VAL A 28 -36.50 8.92 24.40
N PRO A 29 -37.35 8.38 23.52
CA PRO A 29 -37.82 9.14 22.36
C PRO A 29 -38.54 10.42 22.79
N SER A 30 -38.39 11.50 22.00
CA SER A 30 -38.92 12.83 22.34
C SER A 30 -40.45 12.93 22.44
N TYR A 31 -41.16 11.92 21.96
CA TYR A 31 -42.63 11.81 22.02
C TYR A 31 -43.14 11.08 23.26
N LEU A 32 -42.25 10.58 24.12
CA LEU A 32 -42.60 9.88 25.35
C LEU A 32 -42.43 10.85 26.52
N GLU A 33 -43.48 11.05 27.32
CA GLU A 33 -43.32 11.81 28.57
C GLU A 33 -42.41 11.05 29.54
N LYS A 34 -41.71 11.79 30.43
CA LYS A 34 -40.82 11.17 31.40
C LYS A 34 -41.63 10.28 32.34
N ASP A 35 -41.22 9.01 32.43
CA ASP A 35 -41.74 7.99 33.34
C ASP A 35 -43.14 7.43 33.00
N GLU A 36 -43.53 7.43 31.72
CA GLU A 36 -44.72 6.69 31.28
C GLU A 36 -44.62 5.18 31.64
N PRO A 37 -45.67 4.61 32.28
CA PRO A 37 -45.69 3.21 32.65
C PRO A 37 -46.03 2.30 31.46
N CYS A 38 -45.41 1.14 31.42
CA CYS A 38 -45.75 0.08 30.47
C CYS A 38 -47.19 -0.39 30.69
N VAL A 39 -48.05 -0.25 29.68
CA VAL A 39 -49.49 -0.57 29.78
C VAL A 39 -49.77 -2.06 30.07
N VAL A 40 -48.77 -2.94 29.93
CA VAL A 40 -48.89 -4.38 30.23
C VAL A 40 -48.57 -4.71 31.69
N CYS A 41 -47.53 -4.11 32.28
CA CYS A 41 -46.98 -4.56 33.57
C CYS A 41 -46.60 -3.43 34.55
N GLY A 42 -46.85 -2.17 34.19
CA GLY A 42 -46.53 -1.01 35.04
C GLY A 42 -45.04 -0.67 35.18
N ASP A 43 -44.12 -1.48 34.66
CA ASP A 43 -42.68 -1.16 34.63
C ASP A 43 -42.39 0.04 33.72
N LYS A 44 -41.22 0.68 33.87
CA LYS A 44 -40.85 1.86 33.08
C LYS A 44 -40.86 1.56 31.57
N ALA A 45 -41.66 2.31 30.80
CA ALA A 45 -41.72 2.13 29.35
C ALA A 45 -40.45 2.67 28.67
N THR A 46 -40.12 2.07 27.51
CA THR A 46 -38.97 2.50 26.68
C THR A 46 -39.41 3.09 25.33
N GLY A 47 -40.71 3.11 25.06
CA GLY A 47 -41.27 3.67 23.83
C GLY A 47 -42.53 2.93 23.37
N TYR A 48 -43.00 3.31 22.19
CA TYR A 48 -44.05 2.58 21.48
C TYR A 48 -43.46 1.34 20.81
N HIS A 49 -43.90 0.16 21.24
CA HIS A 49 -43.57 -1.11 20.60
C HIS A 49 -44.85 -1.80 20.19
N TYR A 50 -44.94 -2.16 18.91
CA TYR A 50 -46.13 -2.84 18.36
C TYR A 50 -47.42 -2.04 18.65
N ARG A 51 -47.36 -0.71 18.50
CA ARG A 51 -48.44 0.30 18.76
C ARG A 51 -48.75 0.63 20.23
N CYS A 52 -48.06 0.03 21.21
CA CYS A 52 -48.34 0.31 22.63
C CYS A 52 -47.10 0.82 23.38
N ILE A 53 -47.31 1.73 24.33
CA ILE A 53 -46.28 2.18 25.28
C ILE A 53 -45.90 1.01 26.20
N THR A 54 -44.73 0.42 25.98
CA THR A 54 -44.31 -0.77 26.72
C THR A 54 -42.84 -0.74 27.10
N CYS A 55 -42.46 -1.55 28.09
CA CYS A 55 -41.07 -1.76 28.47
C CYS A 55 -40.38 -2.79 27.54
N GLU A 56 -39.04 -2.82 27.52
CA GLU A 56 -38.28 -3.81 26.74
C GLU A 56 -38.62 -5.27 27.10
N GLY A 57 -39.01 -5.52 28.36
CA GLY A 57 -39.43 -6.85 28.81
C GLY A 57 -40.69 -7.35 28.11
N CYS A 58 -41.73 -6.50 28.03
CA CYS A 58 -43.00 -6.86 27.38
C CYS A 58 -42.89 -6.83 25.85
N LYS A 59 -42.14 -5.89 25.28
CA LYS A 59 -41.76 -5.91 23.85
C LYS A 59 -41.06 -7.22 23.47
N GLY A 60 -40.02 -7.60 24.22
CA GLY A 60 -39.24 -8.81 23.95
C GLY A 60 -40.05 -10.08 24.12
N PHE A 61 -40.91 -10.15 25.14
CA PHE A 61 -41.85 -11.24 25.35
C PHE A 61 -42.81 -11.38 24.16
N PHE A 62 -43.56 -10.32 23.82
CA PHE A 62 -44.53 -10.31 22.74
C PHE A 62 -43.91 -10.75 21.40
N ARG A 63 -42.74 -10.18 21.06
CA ARG A 63 -41.98 -10.55 19.86
C ARG A 63 -41.67 -12.04 19.81
N ARG A 64 -41.11 -12.62 20.89
CA ARG A 64 -40.73 -14.03 20.93
C ARG A 64 -41.95 -14.95 20.85
N THR A 65 -43.02 -14.58 21.55
CA THR A 65 -44.28 -15.34 21.56
C THR A 65 -44.85 -15.47 20.16
N ILE A 66 -44.90 -14.38 19.40
CA ILE A 66 -45.42 -14.40 18.02
C ILE A 66 -44.43 -15.07 17.06
N GLN A 67 -43.14 -14.71 17.10
CA GLN A 67 -42.15 -15.26 16.15
C GLN A 67 -41.98 -16.77 16.24
N LYS A 68 -42.05 -17.34 17.45
CA LYS A 68 -41.91 -18.77 17.68
C LYS A 68 -43.26 -19.49 17.80
N ASN A 69 -44.36 -18.79 17.53
CA ASN A 69 -45.73 -19.29 17.67
C ASN A 69 -45.97 -20.00 19.02
N LEU A 70 -45.56 -19.37 20.13
CA LEU A 70 -45.61 -20.00 21.45
C LEU A 70 -46.96 -19.83 22.15
N HIS A 71 -47.77 -18.83 21.77
CA HIS A 71 -49.02 -18.56 22.46
C HIS A 71 -50.01 -19.74 22.56
N PRO A 72 -50.11 -20.67 21.59
CA PRO A 72 -50.97 -21.84 21.72
C PRO A 72 -50.50 -22.82 22.80
N SER A 73 -49.20 -22.81 23.14
CA SER A 73 -48.59 -23.68 24.14
C SER A 73 -48.70 -23.16 25.57
N TYR A 74 -49.11 -21.89 25.75
CA TYR A 74 -49.21 -21.31 27.08
C TYR A 74 -50.47 -21.77 27.80
N SER A 75 -50.29 -22.30 29.01
CA SER A 75 -51.38 -22.65 29.93
C SER A 75 -51.28 -21.84 31.22
N CYS A 76 -52.43 -21.47 31.78
CA CYS A 76 -52.50 -20.89 33.11
C CYS A 76 -52.76 -22.01 34.12
N LYS A 77 -52.06 -21.97 35.26
CA LYS A 77 -52.26 -22.91 36.37
C LYS A 77 -53.37 -22.48 37.34
N TYR A 78 -54.02 -21.36 37.07
CA TYR A 78 -55.07 -20.72 37.85
C TYR A 78 -56.25 -20.36 36.91
N ASP A 79 -57.09 -19.40 37.28
CA ASP A 79 -58.31 -19.06 36.55
C ASP A 79 -58.13 -18.12 35.35
N SER A 80 -56.95 -18.12 34.70
CA SER A 80 -56.62 -17.21 33.59
C SER A 80 -56.74 -15.71 33.91
N CYS A 81 -56.77 -15.33 35.19
CA CYS A 81 -56.94 -13.95 35.68
C CYS A 81 -55.74 -13.45 36.52
N CYS A 82 -54.54 -13.99 36.29
CA CYS A 82 -53.34 -13.56 37.02
C CYS A 82 -53.04 -12.07 36.83
N ILE A 83 -52.76 -11.36 37.92
CA ILE A 83 -52.28 -9.98 37.90
C ILE A 83 -50.92 -9.93 37.20
N ILE A 84 -50.72 -8.94 36.32
CA ILE A 84 -49.48 -8.73 35.58
C ILE A 84 -48.90 -7.38 36.00
N ASP A 85 -47.90 -7.41 36.86
CA ASP A 85 -47.12 -6.25 37.29
C ASP A 85 -45.61 -6.49 37.06
N LYS A 86 -44.77 -5.53 37.46
CA LYS A 86 -43.31 -5.60 37.28
C LYS A 86 -42.70 -6.86 37.89
N ILE A 87 -43.23 -7.33 39.02
CA ILE A 87 -42.75 -8.45 39.83
C ILE A 87 -43.36 -9.76 39.30
N THR A 88 -44.67 -9.78 39.05
CA THR A 88 -45.44 -11.00 38.76
C THR A 88 -45.51 -11.36 37.28
N ARG A 89 -45.13 -10.45 36.35
CA ARG A 89 -45.25 -10.66 34.89
C ARG A 89 -44.60 -11.92 34.32
N ASN A 90 -43.72 -12.61 35.04
CA ASN A 90 -43.10 -13.86 34.59
C ASN A 90 -43.78 -15.13 35.14
N GLN A 91 -44.71 -15.00 36.09
CA GLN A 91 -45.37 -16.14 36.75
C GLN A 91 -46.37 -16.86 35.84
N CYS A 92 -47.02 -16.14 34.91
CA CYS A 92 -47.97 -16.74 33.97
C CYS A 92 -47.83 -16.13 32.57
N GLN A 93 -47.32 -16.93 31.63
CA GLN A 93 -47.13 -16.50 30.23
C GLN A 93 -48.47 -16.32 29.50
N LEU A 94 -49.47 -17.15 29.79
CA LEU A 94 -50.80 -17.04 29.17
C LEU A 94 -51.47 -15.71 29.52
N CYS A 95 -51.57 -15.38 30.81
CA CYS A 95 -52.18 -14.13 31.28
C CYS A 95 -51.40 -12.90 30.80
N ARG A 96 -50.06 -12.98 30.77
CA ARG A 96 -49.22 -11.90 30.23
C ARG A 96 -49.49 -11.67 28.74
N PHE A 97 -49.57 -12.73 27.95
CA PHE A 97 -49.85 -12.62 26.52
C PHE A 97 -51.27 -12.12 26.25
N LYS A 98 -52.28 -12.65 26.98
CA LYS A 98 -53.65 -12.12 26.95
C LYS A 98 -53.68 -10.63 27.26
N LYS A 99 -52.92 -10.17 28.27
CA LYS A 99 -52.80 -8.75 28.60
C LYS A 99 -52.19 -7.95 27.45
N CYS A 100 -51.09 -8.43 26.83
CA CYS A 100 -50.49 -7.81 25.64
C CYS A 100 -51.51 -7.60 24.50
N ILE A 101 -52.34 -8.61 24.23
CA ILE A 101 -53.39 -8.49 23.20
C ILE A 101 -54.49 -7.53 23.64
N SER A 102 -54.95 -7.61 24.89
CA SER A 102 -56.02 -6.74 25.39
C SER A 102 -55.67 -5.25 25.38
N VAL A 103 -54.39 -4.90 25.53
CA VAL A 103 -53.92 -3.50 25.45
C VAL A 103 -53.64 -3.04 24.02
N GLY A 104 -53.83 -3.92 23.04
CA GLY A 104 -53.75 -3.59 21.61
C GLY A 104 -52.37 -3.81 20.96
N MET A 105 -51.49 -4.65 21.53
CA MET A 105 -50.21 -4.94 20.86
C MET A 105 -50.45 -5.66 19.53
N ALA A 106 -49.93 -5.10 18.45
CA ALA A 106 -50.23 -5.51 17.09
C ALA A 106 -49.32 -6.67 16.61
N ILE A 107 -49.90 -7.84 16.36
CA ILE A 107 -49.21 -9.08 15.96
C ILE A 107 -48.55 -8.94 14.58
N ASP A 108 -49.24 -8.29 13.64
CA ASP A 108 -48.83 -8.06 12.24
C ASP A 108 -47.53 -7.25 12.10
N LEU A 109 -47.21 -6.43 13.11
CA LEU A 109 -45.96 -5.66 13.18
C LEU A 109 -44.75 -6.50 13.62
N VAL A 110 -44.96 -7.75 14.07
CA VAL A 110 -43.87 -8.68 14.36
C VAL A 110 -43.39 -9.31 13.06
N LEU A 111 -42.17 -8.97 12.64
CA LEU A 111 -41.57 -9.53 11.43
C LEU A 111 -41.41 -11.05 11.52
N ASP A 112 -42.07 -11.75 10.60
CA ASP A 112 -41.86 -13.15 10.29
C ASP A 112 -40.42 -13.42 9.79
N ASP A 113 -40.07 -14.70 9.65
CA ASP A 113 -38.72 -15.10 9.27
C ASP A 113 -38.35 -14.66 7.85
N SER A 114 -39.31 -14.67 6.91
CA SER A 114 -39.11 -14.22 5.53
C SER A 114 -38.74 -12.73 5.49
N LYS A 115 -39.53 -11.87 6.14
CA LYS A 115 -39.29 -10.43 6.22
C LYS A 115 -38.00 -10.08 6.96
N ARG A 116 -37.60 -10.89 7.95
CA ARG A 116 -36.32 -10.70 8.67
C ARG A 116 -35.13 -11.00 7.78
N VAL A 117 -35.18 -12.07 7.00
CA VAL A 117 -34.14 -12.41 6.02
C VAL A 117 -34.06 -11.33 4.94
N ALA A 118 -35.20 -10.89 4.40
CA ALA A 118 -35.25 -9.80 3.42
C ALA A 118 -34.64 -8.51 3.96
N LYS A 119 -34.98 -8.10 5.19
CA LYS A 119 -34.39 -6.92 5.85
C LYS A 119 -32.87 -7.05 6.02
N ARG A 120 -32.37 -8.24 6.38
CA ARG A 120 -30.92 -8.48 6.52
C ARG A 120 -30.21 -8.36 5.16
N ARG A 121 -30.77 -8.95 4.09
CA ARG A 121 -30.23 -8.83 2.73
C ARG A 121 -30.16 -7.37 2.28
N LEU A 122 -31.24 -6.62 2.47
CA LEU A 122 -31.29 -5.21 2.10
C LEU A 122 -30.30 -4.34 2.88
N ILE A 123 -30.01 -4.66 4.14
CA ILE A 123 -28.97 -3.97 4.92
C ILE A 123 -27.58 -4.26 4.33
N GLU A 124 -27.32 -5.51 3.98
CA GLU A 124 -26.03 -5.92 3.41
C GLU A 124 -25.80 -5.31 2.03
N GLU A 125 -26.81 -5.36 1.16
CA GLU A 125 -26.77 -4.72 -0.16
C GLU A 125 -26.55 -3.20 -0.05
N ASN A 126 -27.18 -2.54 0.92
CA ASN A 126 -26.95 -1.11 1.15
C ASN A 126 -25.54 -0.79 1.68
N ARG A 127 -24.95 -1.68 2.50
CA ARG A 127 -23.55 -1.53 2.95
C ARG A 127 -22.59 -1.68 1.79
N GLU A 128 -22.79 -2.70 0.96
CA GLU A 128 -21.98 -2.94 -0.24
C GLU A 128 -22.11 -1.78 -1.25
N ARG A 129 -23.33 -1.26 -1.44
CA ARG A 129 -23.56 -0.07 -2.27
C ARG A 129 -22.81 1.15 -1.74
N LYS A 130 -22.92 1.45 -0.43
CA LYS A 130 -22.18 2.57 0.18
C LYS A 130 -20.67 2.42 0.03
N LYS A 131 -20.14 1.21 0.22
CA LYS A 131 -18.71 0.92 0.04
C LYS A 131 -18.27 1.18 -1.40
N LYS A 132 -19.07 0.76 -2.39
CA LYS A 132 -18.81 1.07 -3.81
C LYS A 132 -18.87 2.57 -4.08
N GLU A 133 -19.86 3.29 -3.54
CA GLU A 133 -19.99 4.75 -3.69
C GLU A 133 -18.81 5.51 -3.07
N GLU A 134 -18.32 5.10 -1.89
CA GLU A 134 -17.13 5.68 -1.26
C GLU A 134 -15.85 5.46 -2.09
N ILE A 135 -15.70 4.26 -2.68
CA ILE A 135 -14.59 3.97 -3.60
C ILE A 135 -14.64 4.89 -4.81
N VAL A 136 -15.82 5.05 -5.43
CA VAL A 136 -16.01 5.93 -6.59
C VAL A 136 -15.72 7.40 -6.24
N LYS A 137 -16.12 7.86 -5.05
CA LYS A 137 -15.85 9.22 -4.58
C LYS A 137 -14.36 9.47 -4.35
N THR A 138 -13.64 8.46 -3.88
CA THR A 138 -12.18 8.52 -3.70
C THR A 138 -11.44 8.55 -5.06
N LEU A 139 -12.02 7.93 -6.09
CA LEU A 139 -11.47 7.97 -7.46
C LEU A 139 -11.64 9.33 -8.13
N HIS A 140 -12.73 10.06 -7.86
CA HIS A 140 -13.02 11.37 -8.48
C HIS A 140 -12.21 12.54 -7.88
N ASN A 141 -11.65 12.39 -6.68
CA ASN A 141 -10.87 13.44 -6.01
C ASN A 141 -9.35 13.26 -6.20
N ARG A 142 -8.92 12.60 -7.27
CA ARG A 142 -7.49 12.41 -7.55
C ARG A 142 -6.95 13.65 -8.29
N PRO A 143 -6.02 14.42 -7.71
CA PRO A 143 -5.43 15.55 -8.39
C PRO A 143 -4.64 15.10 -9.63
N GLU A 144 -4.81 15.84 -10.72
CA GLU A 144 -4.06 15.70 -11.97
C GLU A 144 -2.88 16.69 -12.01
N PRO A 145 -1.87 16.47 -12.88
CA PRO A 145 -0.71 17.35 -12.90
C PRO A 145 -1.09 18.77 -13.34
N THR A 146 -0.62 19.74 -12.57
CA THR A 146 -0.65 21.16 -12.91
C THR A 146 0.26 21.46 -14.11
N VAL A 147 0.13 22.64 -14.72
CA VAL A 147 0.98 23.06 -15.85
C VAL A 147 2.47 23.04 -15.48
N SER A 148 2.83 23.49 -14.28
CA SER A 148 4.21 23.45 -13.78
C SER A 148 4.72 22.03 -13.56
N GLU A 149 3.86 21.13 -13.07
CA GLU A 149 4.23 19.72 -12.90
C GLU A 149 4.38 19.03 -14.26
N TRP A 150 3.54 19.33 -15.25
CA TRP A 150 3.72 18.82 -16.61
C TRP A 150 5.06 19.22 -17.21
N GLU A 151 5.49 20.46 -17.00
CA GLU A 151 6.80 20.92 -17.47
C GLU A 151 7.94 20.20 -16.73
N LEU A 152 7.81 20.01 -15.42
CA LEU A 152 8.77 19.22 -14.63
C LEU A 152 8.86 17.77 -15.13
N ILE A 153 7.71 17.11 -15.36
CA ILE A 153 7.61 15.75 -15.89
C ILE A 153 8.25 15.67 -17.28
N ARG A 154 8.00 16.66 -18.15
CA ARG A 154 8.61 16.72 -19.49
C ARG A 154 10.13 16.81 -19.40
N MET A 155 10.66 17.71 -18.56
CA MET A 155 12.11 17.88 -18.38
C MET A 155 12.79 16.60 -17.88
N VAL A 156 12.26 15.97 -16.83
CA VAL A 156 12.85 14.74 -16.28
C VAL A 156 12.75 13.57 -17.27
N THR A 157 11.64 13.47 -18.02
CA THR A 157 11.45 12.45 -19.07
C THR A 157 12.48 12.61 -20.17
N GLU A 158 12.73 13.84 -20.61
CA GLU A 158 13.71 14.13 -21.66
C GLU A 158 15.15 13.87 -21.19
N ALA A 159 15.46 14.20 -19.94
CA ALA A 159 16.73 13.84 -19.31
C ALA A 159 16.93 12.32 -19.28
N HIS A 160 15.88 11.57 -18.93
CA HIS A 160 15.91 10.11 -18.95
C HIS A 160 16.14 9.58 -20.36
N ARG A 161 15.35 10.00 -21.36
CA ARG A 161 15.47 9.52 -22.74
C ARG A 161 16.85 9.74 -23.34
N HIS A 162 17.43 10.92 -23.16
CA HIS A 162 18.77 11.23 -23.64
C HIS A 162 19.88 10.39 -23.01
N THR A 163 19.64 9.86 -21.80
CA THR A 163 20.63 9.10 -21.03
C THR A 163 20.29 7.62 -20.93
N ASN A 164 19.16 7.20 -21.52
CA ASN A 164 18.70 5.83 -21.50
C ASN A 164 19.29 5.05 -22.68
N ALA A 165 20.24 4.17 -22.41
CA ALA A 165 20.94 3.43 -23.45
C ALA A 165 19.98 2.61 -24.34
N GLN A 166 20.13 2.75 -25.67
CA GLN A 166 19.34 2.10 -26.72
C GLN A 166 17.82 2.37 -26.73
N GLY A 167 17.30 3.16 -25.77
CA GLY A 167 15.90 3.57 -25.69
C GLY A 167 14.92 2.38 -25.85
N PRO A 168 13.81 2.53 -26.60
CA PRO A 168 12.82 1.46 -26.79
C PRO A 168 13.32 0.27 -27.62
N HIS A 169 14.47 0.39 -28.28
CA HIS A 169 15.04 -0.64 -29.17
C HIS A 169 16.04 -1.56 -28.48
N TRP A 170 16.13 -1.52 -27.14
CA TRP A 170 17.07 -2.33 -26.39
C TRP A 170 16.87 -3.84 -26.63
N LYS A 171 15.63 -4.31 -26.79
CA LYS A 171 15.32 -5.73 -26.96
C LYS A 171 15.89 -6.29 -28.27
N GLN A 172 15.92 -5.50 -29.35
CA GLN A 172 16.50 -5.90 -30.64
C GLN A 172 18.02 -5.76 -30.69
N LYS A 173 18.60 -4.88 -29.88
CA LYS A 173 20.03 -4.56 -29.91
C LYS A 173 20.85 -5.32 -28.86
N ARG A 174 20.20 -5.96 -27.89
CA ARG A 174 20.87 -6.73 -26.85
C ARG A 174 21.60 -7.95 -27.44
N LYS A 175 22.74 -8.26 -26.86
CA LYS A 175 23.52 -9.47 -27.10
C LYS A 175 23.52 -10.29 -25.82
N PHE A 176 23.23 -11.58 -25.92
CA PHE A 176 23.31 -12.48 -24.78
C PHE A 176 24.77 -12.70 -24.40
N LEU A 177 25.05 -12.62 -23.10
CA LEU A 177 26.33 -13.04 -22.57
C LEU A 177 26.47 -14.55 -22.84
N PRO A 178 27.61 -15.01 -23.39
CA PRO A 178 27.85 -16.42 -23.69
C PRO A 178 27.50 -17.34 -22.52
N GLU A 179 26.87 -18.48 -22.81
CA GLU A 179 26.35 -19.37 -21.77
C GLU A 179 27.45 -19.93 -20.88
N ASP A 180 28.65 -20.13 -21.39
CA ASP A 180 29.83 -20.63 -20.68
C ASP A 180 30.38 -19.66 -19.62
N ILE A 181 30.08 -18.36 -19.77
CA ILE A 181 30.50 -17.32 -18.83
C ILE A 181 29.46 -17.19 -17.71
N GLY A 182 29.90 -17.12 -16.45
CA GLY A 182 29.04 -16.89 -15.30
C GLY A 182 28.27 -18.13 -14.83
N GLN A 183 28.66 -19.33 -15.26
CA GLN A 183 28.14 -20.59 -14.72
C GLN A 183 28.86 -20.97 -13.42
N SER A 184 28.15 -21.67 -12.54
CA SER A 184 28.77 -22.26 -11.35
C SER A 184 29.63 -23.44 -11.79
N PRO A 185 30.92 -23.53 -11.40
CA PRO A 185 31.68 -24.77 -11.57
C PRO A 185 30.93 -25.90 -10.85
N ALA A 186 31.08 -27.14 -11.34
CA ALA A 186 30.58 -28.35 -10.67
C ALA A 186 30.85 -28.31 -9.14
N PRO A 187 30.00 -28.97 -8.32
CA PRO A 187 29.92 -28.75 -6.86
C PRO A 187 31.22 -29.17 -6.15
N THR A 188 32.18 -28.26 -6.17
CA THR A 188 33.35 -28.24 -5.30
C THR A 188 33.13 -27.12 -4.31
N SER A 189 33.62 -27.30 -3.09
CA SER A 189 33.20 -26.69 -1.83
C SER A 189 33.33 -25.15 -1.68
N ASP A 190 33.49 -24.40 -2.76
CA ASP A 190 33.77 -22.96 -2.78
C ASP A 190 32.73 -22.22 -3.65
N ASN A 191 31.44 -22.39 -3.32
CA ASN A 191 30.28 -21.88 -4.08
C ASN A 191 30.15 -20.34 -4.15
N ASP A 192 31.07 -19.59 -3.56
CA ASP A 192 30.99 -18.12 -3.40
C ASP A 192 32.06 -17.33 -4.17
N LYS A 193 32.90 -17.99 -4.98
CA LYS A 193 33.92 -17.28 -5.78
C LYS A 193 33.31 -16.55 -6.98
N VAL A 194 33.76 -15.31 -7.19
CA VAL A 194 33.40 -14.51 -8.37
C VAL A 194 34.02 -15.11 -9.62
N ASP A 195 33.20 -15.27 -10.65
CA ASP A 195 33.66 -15.56 -12.00
C ASP A 195 34.33 -14.29 -12.57
N LEU A 196 35.66 -14.35 -12.71
CA LEU A 196 36.48 -13.22 -13.15
C LEU A 196 36.24 -12.85 -14.63
N GLU A 197 35.84 -13.80 -15.47
CA GLU A 197 35.51 -13.52 -16.87
C GLU A 197 34.18 -12.78 -16.96
N ALA A 198 33.16 -13.25 -16.24
CA ALA A 198 31.88 -12.55 -16.13
C ALA A 198 32.05 -11.14 -15.52
N PHE A 199 32.85 -11.03 -14.45
CA PHE A 199 33.16 -9.75 -13.82
C PHE A 199 33.87 -8.79 -14.79
N SER A 200 34.82 -9.29 -15.59
CA SER A 200 35.52 -8.50 -16.62
C SER A 200 34.57 -7.98 -17.70
N GLU A 201 33.59 -8.77 -18.14
CA GLU A 201 32.57 -8.28 -19.08
C GLU A 201 31.69 -7.18 -18.46
N PHE A 202 31.31 -7.32 -17.19
CA PHE A 202 30.52 -6.31 -16.49
C PHE A 202 31.27 -5.00 -16.26
N THR A 203 32.58 -5.05 -15.99
CA THR A 203 33.38 -3.84 -15.78
C THR A 203 33.50 -2.99 -17.05
N LYS A 204 33.42 -3.60 -18.24
CA LYS A 204 33.40 -2.88 -19.53
C LYS A 204 32.19 -1.96 -19.69
N ILE A 205 31.04 -2.34 -19.12
CA ILE A 205 29.78 -1.61 -19.29
C ILE A 205 29.41 -0.72 -18.10
N ILE A 206 30.11 -0.85 -16.97
CA ILE A 206 29.76 -0.13 -15.74
C ILE A 206 30.09 1.35 -15.79
N THR A 207 31.26 1.73 -16.34
CA THR A 207 31.66 3.14 -16.49
C THR A 207 30.66 3.91 -17.35
N PRO A 208 30.28 3.45 -18.57
CA PRO A 208 29.20 4.07 -19.33
C PRO A 208 27.87 4.13 -18.58
N ALA A 209 27.54 3.12 -17.76
CA ALA A 209 26.33 3.13 -16.96
C ALA A 209 26.34 4.25 -15.91
N ILE A 210 27.43 4.38 -15.15
CA ILE A 210 27.62 5.45 -14.16
C ILE A 210 27.56 6.83 -14.83
N THR A 211 28.30 7.02 -15.92
CA THR A 211 28.31 8.31 -16.65
C THR A 211 26.89 8.71 -17.07
N ARG A 212 26.07 7.77 -17.56
CA ARG A 212 24.67 8.06 -17.90
C ARG A 212 23.78 8.36 -16.70
N VAL A 213 24.14 7.96 -15.48
CA VAL A 213 23.44 8.39 -14.26
C VAL A 213 23.84 9.83 -13.90
N VAL A 214 25.13 10.14 -13.99
CA VAL A 214 25.66 11.50 -13.76
C VAL A 214 25.07 12.49 -14.78
N ASP A 215 25.04 12.12 -16.06
CA ASP A 215 24.47 12.94 -17.13
C ASP A 215 22.96 13.15 -16.95
N PHE A 216 22.25 12.15 -16.41
CA PHE A 216 20.84 12.29 -16.08
C PHE A 216 20.66 13.34 -14.99
N ALA A 217 21.42 13.24 -13.90
CA ALA A 217 21.34 14.17 -12.77
C ALA A 217 21.65 15.61 -13.20
N LYS A 218 22.73 15.82 -13.97
CA LYS A 218 23.16 17.15 -14.46
C LYS A 218 22.13 17.82 -15.38
N LYS A 219 21.24 17.05 -16.01
CA LYS A 219 20.14 17.59 -16.84
C LYS A 219 18.94 18.08 -16.02
N LEU A 220 18.90 17.81 -14.71
CA LEU A 220 17.83 18.27 -13.83
C LEU A 220 18.20 19.61 -13.19
N PRO A 221 17.44 20.71 -13.46
CA PRO A 221 17.79 22.04 -12.96
C PRO A 221 17.95 22.08 -11.43
N MET A 222 17.01 21.44 -10.72
CA MET A 222 16.99 21.40 -9.25
C MET A 222 18.22 20.70 -8.65
N PHE A 223 18.88 19.80 -9.40
CA PHE A 223 20.12 19.14 -8.96
C PHE A 223 21.34 20.00 -9.24
N SER A 224 21.43 20.58 -10.44
CA SER A 224 22.56 21.41 -10.86
C SER A 224 22.70 22.71 -10.04
N GLU A 225 21.64 23.13 -9.36
CA GLU A 225 21.64 24.26 -8.42
C GLU A 225 22.08 23.90 -6.98
N LEU A 226 22.39 22.63 -6.69
CA LEU A 226 22.92 22.21 -5.39
C LEU A 226 24.44 22.45 -5.31
N PRO A 227 25.02 22.58 -4.10
CA PRO A 227 26.46 22.58 -3.92
C PRO A 227 27.10 21.32 -4.53
N CYS A 228 28.33 21.45 -5.05
CA CYS A 228 29.03 20.34 -5.70
C CYS A 228 29.21 19.13 -4.76
N GLU A 229 29.47 19.39 -3.49
CA GLU A 229 29.62 18.38 -2.43
C GLU A 229 28.31 17.59 -2.25
N ASP A 230 27.18 18.28 -2.15
CA ASP A 230 25.86 17.66 -2.07
C ASP A 230 25.55 16.85 -3.35
N GLN A 231 25.90 17.38 -4.53
CA GLN A 231 25.74 16.65 -5.80
C GLN A 231 26.51 15.33 -5.80
N ILE A 232 27.75 15.32 -5.30
CA ILE A 232 28.58 14.11 -5.19
C ILE A 232 27.94 13.11 -4.22
N ILE A 233 27.52 13.56 -3.03
CA ILE A 233 26.88 12.71 -2.02
C ILE A 233 25.61 12.04 -2.57
N LEU A 234 24.75 12.82 -3.24
CA LEU A 234 23.53 12.30 -3.84
C LEU A 234 23.82 11.28 -4.95
N LEU A 235 24.79 11.58 -5.83
CA LEU A 235 25.21 10.67 -6.90
C LEU A 235 25.76 9.35 -6.37
N LYS A 236 26.69 9.39 -5.40
CA LYS A 236 27.24 8.19 -4.76
C LYS A 236 26.12 7.36 -4.11
N GLY A 237 25.19 8.03 -3.43
CA GLY A 237 24.07 7.37 -2.76
C GLY A 237 23.08 6.67 -3.71
N CYS A 238 22.75 7.27 -4.86
CA CYS A 238 21.69 6.76 -5.74
C CYS A 238 22.19 5.95 -6.93
N CYS A 239 23.50 5.93 -7.22
CA CYS A 239 24.02 5.39 -8.48
C CYS A 239 23.59 3.93 -8.71
N MET A 240 23.82 3.06 -7.72
CA MET A 240 23.42 1.65 -7.81
C MET A 240 21.90 1.48 -7.89
N GLU A 241 21.14 2.30 -7.19
CA GLU A 241 19.67 2.27 -7.19
C GLU A 241 19.13 2.58 -8.59
N ILE A 242 19.64 3.64 -9.23
CA ILE A 242 19.24 4.05 -10.58
C ILE A 242 19.70 3.01 -11.62
N MET A 243 20.93 2.49 -11.53
CA MET A 243 21.40 1.44 -12.43
C MET A 243 20.54 0.18 -12.32
N SER A 244 20.20 -0.23 -11.09
CA SER A 244 19.34 -1.38 -10.82
C SER A 244 17.93 -1.18 -11.37
N LEU A 245 17.34 0.01 -11.20
CA LEU A 245 16.06 0.36 -11.81
C LEU A 245 16.12 0.26 -13.34
N ARG A 246 17.16 0.84 -13.96
CA ARG A 246 17.35 0.81 -15.43
C ARG A 246 17.55 -0.61 -15.97
N ALA A 247 18.18 -1.51 -15.20
CA ALA A 247 18.26 -2.92 -15.55
C ALA A 247 16.90 -3.61 -15.39
N ALA A 248 16.23 -3.40 -14.25
CA ALA A 248 14.95 -4.03 -13.91
C ALA A 248 13.82 -3.70 -14.90
N VAL A 249 13.74 -2.46 -15.39
CA VAL A 249 12.75 -2.08 -16.43
C VAL A 249 13.05 -2.68 -17.81
N ARG A 250 14.25 -3.26 -18.00
CA ARG A 250 14.65 -4.05 -19.17
C ARG A 250 14.69 -5.56 -18.87
N TYR A 251 13.91 -6.01 -17.90
CA TYR A 251 13.65 -7.44 -17.71
C TYR A 251 12.77 -7.96 -18.84
N ASP A 252 13.16 -9.08 -19.42
CA ASP A 252 12.38 -9.77 -20.44
C ASP A 252 11.82 -11.09 -19.88
N PRO A 253 10.48 -11.22 -19.71
CA PRO A 253 9.87 -12.45 -19.22
C PRO A 253 10.04 -13.65 -20.15
N GLU A 254 10.26 -13.45 -21.45
CA GLU A 254 10.38 -14.55 -22.42
C GLU A 254 11.72 -15.28 -22.30
N SER A 255 12.81 -14.54 -22.14
CA SER A 255 14.15 -15.09 -21.98
C SER A 255 14.62 -15.16 -20.52
N GLU A 256 13.79 -14.67 -19.58
CA GLU A 256 14.11 -14.52 -18.15
C GLU A 256 15.45 -13.81 -17.88
N THR A 257 15.81 -12.83 -18.71
CA THR A 257 17.07 -12.09 -18.62
C THR A 257 16.87 -10.61 -18.28
N LEU A 258 17.86 -10.00 -17.62
CA LEU A 258 18.01 -8.54 -17.55
C LEU A 258 18.90 -8.05 -18.69
N THR A 259 18.67 -6.83 -19.19
CA THR A 259 19.61 -6.19 -20.13
C THR A 259 20.34 -5.02 -19.47
N LEU A 260 21.64 -5.20 -19.23
CA LEU A 260 22.55 -4.21 -18.66
C LEU A 260 23.06 -3.26 -19.75
N SER A 261 23.23 -1.98 -19.41
CA SER A 261 23.73 -0.93 -20.34
C SER A 261 22.93 -0.82 -21.67
N GLY A 262 21.75 -1.44 -21.76
CA GLY A 262 20.97 -1.53 -22.99
C GLY A 262 21.54 -2.47 -24.06
N GLU A 263 22.60 -3.22 -23.78
CA GLU A 263 23.32 -4.03 -24.79
C GLU A 263 23.67 -5.45 -24.35
N MET A 264 23.78 -5.74 -23.05
CA MET A 264 24.23 -7.05 -22.55
C MET A 264 23.09 -7.74 -21.81
N ALA A 265 22.53 -8.79 -22.40
CA ALA A 265 21.50 -9.62 -21.78
C ALA A 265 22.15 -10.69 -20.91
N VAL A 266 21.74 -10.78 -19.66
CA VAL A 266 22.33 -11.67 -18.65
C VAL A 266 21.24 -12.47 -17.94
N SER A 267 21.55 -13.73 -17.64
CA SER A 267 20.74 -14.57 -16.75
C SER A 267 20.97 -14.21 -15.28
N ARG A 268 20.14 -14.78 -14.40
CA ARG A 268 20.23 -14.57 -12.95
C ARG A 268 21.55 -15.10 -12.40
N GLU A 269 21.95 -16.28 -12.84
CA GLU A 269 23.20 -16.95 -12.47
C GLU A 269 24.41 -16.16 -12.95
N GLN A 270 24.42 -15.71 -14.20
CA GLN A 270 25.49 -14.90 -14.77
C GLN A 270 25.74 -13.63 -13.96
N LEU A 271 24.67 -12.90 -13.63
CA LEU A 271 24.78 -11.66 -12.85
C LEU A 271 25.22 -11.93 -11.40
N LYS A 272 24.74 -13.02 -10.81
CA LYS A 272 25.10 -13.45 -9.45
C LYS A 272 26.58 -13.81 -9.36
N ASN A 273 27.06 -14.66 -10.26
CA ASN A 273 28.41 -15.19 -10.25
C ASN A 273 29.44 -14.17 -10.73
N GLY A 274 29.07 -13.24 -11.62
CA GLY A 274 29.95 -12.15 -12.04
C GLY A 274 30.09 -11.01 -11.04
N GLY A 275 29.84 -11.25 -9.75
CA GLY A 275 30.21 -10.33 -8.67
C GLY A 275 29.07 -9.85 -7.78
N LEU A 276 27.84 -9.70 -8.30
CA LEU A 276 26.74 -9.11 -7.51
C LEU A 276 26.18 -10.04 -6.42
N GLY A 277 26.42 -11.35 -6.48
CA GLY A 277 25.97 -12.29 -5.47
C GLY A 277 24.45 -12.20 -5.23
N VAL A 278 24.04 -12.16 -3.97
CA VAL A 278 22.62 -12.06 -3.55
C VAL A 278 21.92 -10.77 -4.03
N VAL A 279 22.66 -9.73 -4.41
CA VAL A 279 22.08 -8.50 -4.97
C VAL A 279 21.42 -8.78 -6.32
N SER A 280 21.96 -9.73 -7.10
CA SER A 280 21.36 -10.19 -8.36
C SER A 280 19.90 -10.59 -8.15
N ASP A 281 19.63 -11.38 -7.10
CA ASP A 281 18.29 -11.90 -6.84
C ASP A 281 17.27 -10.78 -6.63
N ALA A 282 17.64 -9.76 -5.86
CA ALA A 282 16.79 -8.61 -5.60
C ALA A 282 16.50 -7.78 -6.87
N ILE A 283 17.48 -7.63 -7.78
CA ILE A 283 17.29 -6.89 -9.04
C ILE A 283 16.37 -7.67 -9.98
N PHE A 284 16.54 -8.99 -10.10
CA PHE A 284 15.66 -9.82 -10.93
C PHE A 284 14.23 -9.84 -10.40
N ASP A 285 14.05 -9.97 -9.09
CA ASP A 285 12.72 -9.97 -8.48
C ASP A 285 12.03 -8.61 -8.64
N LEU A 286 12.80 -7.52 -8.56
CA LEU A 286 12.32 -6.19 -8.91
C LEU A 286 11.91 -6.11 -10.39
N GLY A 287 12.73 -6.61 -11.32
CA GLY A 287 12.43 -6.61 -12.76
C GLY A 287 11.17 -7.40 -13.11
N LYS A 288 11.05 -8.62 -12.57
CA LYS A 288 9.83 -9.44 -12.69
C LYS A 288 8.62 -8.71 -12.15
N SER A 289 8.75 -8.06 -10.99
CA SER A 289 7.65 -7.28 -10.43
C SER A 289 7.29 -6.04 -11.27
N LEU A 290 8.27 -5.27 -11.75
CA LEU A 290 8.04 -4.05 -12.53
C LEU A 290 7.48 -4.33 -13.92
N SER A 291 7.76 -5.51 -14.51
CA SER A 291 7.17 -5.92 -15.79
C SER A 291 5.63 -5.93 -15.78
N GLN A 292 5.03 -6.09 -14.60
CA GLN A 292 3.57 -6.10 -14.42
C GLN A 292 2.96 -4.70 -14.29
N PHE A 293 3.77 -3.65 -14.09
CA PHE A 293 3.30 -2.27 -13.92
C PHE A 293 3.08 -1.55 -15.25
N ASN A 294 3.71 -2.03 -16.33
CA ASN A 294 3.72 -1.38 -17.65
C ASN A 294 4.09 0.10 -17.53
N LEU A 295 5.30 0.34 -17.02
CA LEU A 295 5.81 1.68 -16.80
C LEU A 295 6.17 2.36 -18.12
N ASP A 296 5.91 3.66 -18.24
CA ASP A 296 6.47 4.48 -19.32
C ASP A 296 7.74 5.22 -18.90
N ASP A 297 8.37 5.88 -19.87
CA ASP A 297 9.59 6.66 -19.66
C ASP A 297 9.42 7.73 -18.58
N SER A 298 8.24 8.34 -18.46
CA SER A 298 7.98 9.41 -17.48
C SER A 298 7.93 8.84 -16.07
N GLU A 299 7.25 7.71 -15.86
CA GLU A 299 7.19 7.02 -14.57
C GLU A 299 8.57 6.53 -14.13
N VAL A 300 9.39 6.01 -15.06
CA VAL A 300 10.77 5.58 -14.79
C VAL A 300 11.68 6.78 -14.52
N ALA A 301 11.50 7.89 -15.23
CA ALA A 301 12.24 9.13 -15.03
C ALA A 301 11.95 9.75 -13.65
N LEU A 302 10.68 9.79 -13.24
CA LEU A 302 10.27 10.32 -11.95
C LEU A 302 10.77 9.44 -10.79
N LEU A 303 10.75 8.10 -10.93
CA LEU A 303 11.39 7.20 -9.96
C LEU A 303 12.89 7.51 -9.80
N GLN A 304 13.61 7.73 -10.90
CA GLN A 304 15.04 8.09 -10.83
C GLN A 304 15.25 9.43 -10.13
N ALA A 305 14.42 10.44 -10.40
CA ALA A 305 14.53 11.75 -9.75
C ALA A 305 14.24 11.67 -8.24
N VAL A 306 13.25 10.87 -7.83
CA VAL A 306 12.94 10.62 -6.41
C VAL A 306 14.10 9.91 -5.70
N LEU A 307 14.75 8.93 -6.35
CA LEU A 307 15.92 8.25 -5.80
C LEU A 307 17.14 9.17 -5.71
N LEU A 308 17.34 10.04 -6.72
CA LEU A 308 18.42 11.02 -6.74
C LEU A 308 18.27 12.05 -5.62
N MET A 309 17.09 12.65 -5.46
CA MET A 309 16.81 13.71 -4.48
C MET A 309 16.55 13.14 -3.08
N SER A 310 17.46 12.32 -2.56
CA SER A 310 17.30 11.66 -1.28
C SER A 310 17.91 12.48 -0.14
N SER A 311 17.09 13.14 0.67
CA SER A 311 17.59 13.99 1.78
C SER A 311 18.14 13.21 2.98
N ASP A 312 17.99 11.88 3.00
CA ASP A 312 18.51 11.02 4.06
C ASP A 312 19.94 10.51 3.85
N ARG A 313 20.70 11.13 2.93
CA ARG A 313 22.13 10.84 2.76
C ARG A 313 22.95 11.60 3.81
N SER A 314 23.91 10.91 4.42
CA SER A 314 24.83 11.50 5.39
C SER A 314 25.74 12.54 4.73
N GLY A 315 26.04 13.63 5.45
CA GLY A 315 26.98 14.66 5.01
C GLY A 315 26.39 15.78 4.14
N LEU A 316 25.09 15.76 3.83
CA LEU A 316 24.44 16.82 3.06
C LEU A 316 24.42 18.15 3.81
N ALA A 317 24.83 19.22 3.13
CA ALA A 317 24.76 20.59 3.63
C ALA A 317 23.34 21.18 3.49
N CYS A 318 22.66 20.95 2.36
CA CYS A 318 21.38 21.56 2.03
C CYS A 318 20.18 20.59 2.14
N VAL A 319 20.04 19.88 3.26
CA VAL A 319 19.01 18.84 3.49
C VAL A 319 17.59 19.33 3.15
N GLU A 320 17.20 20.52 3.62
CA GLU A 320 15.86 21.09 3.39
C GLU A 320 15.59 21.35 1.90
N LYS A 321 16.60 21.83 1.16
CA LYS A 321 16.46 22.07 -0.29
C LYS A 321 16.27 20.74 -1.02
N VAL A 322 17.04 19.71 -0.67
CA VAL A 322 16.91 18.37 -1.26
C VAL A 322 15.53 17.77 -0.97
N GLU A 323 15.04 17.88 0.27
CA GLU A 323 13.72 17.38 0.66
C GLU A 323 12.59 18.07 -0.12
N LYS A 324 12.65 19.40 -0.23
CA LYS A 324 11.69 20.17 -1.04
C LYS A 324 11.73 19.76 -2.52
N CYS A 325 12.92 19.52 -3.07
CA CYS A 325 13.05 19.04 -4.44
C CYS A 325 12.43 17.65 -4.61
N GLN A 326 12.66 16.75 -3.67
CA GLN A 326 12.08 15.41 -3.69
C GLN A 326 10.54 15.45 -3.61
N GLU A 327 10.00 16.31 -2.75
CA GLU A 327 8.56 16.52 -2.60
C GLU A 327 7.93 16.97 -3.92
N MET A 328 8.55 17.91 -4.64
CA MET A 328 8.07 18.37 -5.94
C MET A 328 8.01 17.23 -6.98
N TYR A 329 9.02 16.36 -7.02
CA TYR A 329 8.98 15.18 -7.90
C TYR A 329 7.94 14.15 -7.46
N LEU A 330 7.77 13.93 -6.14
CA LEU A 330 6.78 13.01 -5.61
C LEU A 330 5.34 13.45 -5.91
N LEU A 331 5.03 14.73 -5.75
CA LEU A 331 3.71 15.30 -6.07
C LEU A 331 3.41 15.20 -7.57
N ALA A 332 4.35 15.66 -8.41
CA ALA A 332 4.20 15.52 -9.86
C ALA A 332 4.01 14.05 -10.28
N PHE A 333 4.69 13.13 -9.62
CA PHE A 333 4.59 11.70 -9.91
C PHE A 333 3.27 11.10 -9.45
N GLU A 334 2.79 11.41 -8.25
CA GLU A 334 1.47 10.98 -7.79
C GLU A 334 0.37 11.48 -8.73
N HIS A 335 0.43 12.76 -9.12
CA HIS A 335 -0.52 13.36 -10.05
C HIS A 335 -0.46 12.72 -11.44
N TYR A 336 0.75 12.41 -11.94
CA TYR A 336 0.91 11.74 -13.24
C TYR A 336 0.33 10.33 -13.23
N ILE A 337 0.58 9.58 -12.15
CA ILE A 337 -0.02 8.26 -11.95
C ILE A 337 -1.54 8.35 -11.83
N ASN A 338 -2.06 9.37 -11.13
CA ASN A 338 -3.49 9.61 -11.05
C ASN A 338 -4.09 9.85 -12.42
N HIS A 339 -3.46 10.67 -13.26
CA HIS A 339 -3.91 10.91 -14.64
C HIS A 339 -3.88 9.62 -15.49
N ARG A 340 -2.74 8.92 -15.54
CA ARG A 340 -2.53 7.77 -16.46
C ARG A 340 -3.14 6.46 -15.97
N LYS A 341 -3.14 6.21 -14.66
CA LYS A 341 -3.54 4.94 -14.03
C LYS A 341 -4.76 5.11 -13.11
N HIS A 342 -5.62 6.10 -13.36
CA HIS A 342 -6.83 6.38 -12.57
C HIS A 342 -7.70 5.14 -12.31
N ASN A 343 -7.81 4.26 -13.31
CA ASN A 343 -8.64 3.05 -13.23
C ASN A 343 -8.04 1.90 -12.40
N ILE A 344 -6.76 1.99 -12.00
CA ILE A 344 -6.09 0.94 -11.23
C ILE A 344 -6.06 1.32 -9.76
N SER A 345 -6.74 0.53 -8.93
CA SER A 345 -6.78 0.79 -7.49
C SER A 345 -5.41 0.58 -6.84
N HIS A 346 -5.03 1.51 -5.98
CA HIS A 346 -3.79 1.49 -5.20
C HIS A 346 -2.50 1.38 -6.04
N PHE A 347 -2.52 1.83 -7.30
CA PHE A 347 -1.32 1.79 -8.16
C PHE A 347 -0.17 2.62 -7.57
N TRP A 348 -0.45 3.87 -7.16
CA TRP A 348 0.55 4.77 -6.58
C TRP A 348 1.26 4.19 -5.35
N PRO A 349 0.55 3.77 -4.27
CA PRO A 349 1.22 3.14 -3.12
C PRO A 349 2.04 1.90 -3.49
N LYS A 350 1.54 1.05 -4.39
CA LYS A 350 2.28 -0.15 -4.85
C LYS A 350 3.57 0.21 -5.57
N LEU A 351 3.54 1.26 -6.40
CA LEU A 351 4.71 1.73 -7.12
C LEU A 351 5.71 2.40 -6.18
N LEU A 352 5.26 3.21 -5.23
CA LEU A 352 6.12 3.87 -4.26
C LEU A 352 6.90 2.87 -3.39
N MET A 353 6.31 1.70 -3.08
CA MET A 353 7.03 0.61 -2.39
C MET A 353 8.22 0.06 -3.17
N LYS A 354 8.32 0.29 -4.49
CA LYS A 354 9.49 -0.09 -5.29
C LYS A 354 10.70 0.79 -4.98
N VAL A 355 10.50 2.02 -4.53
CA VAL A 355 11.59 2.87 -4.02
C VAL A 355 12.25 2.19 -2.82
N THR A 356 11.48 1.61 -1.90
CA THR A 356 12.03 0.86 -0.76
C THR A 356 12.87 -0.34 -1.22
N ASN A 357 12.41 -1.10 -2.22
CA ASN A 357 13.19 -2.21 -2.77
C ASN A 357 14.52 -1.73 -3.36
N LEU A 358 14.52 -0.60 -4.08
CA LEU A 358 15.72 0.00 -4.66
C LEU A 358 16.71 0.49 -3.60
N ARG A 359 16.23 1.15 -2.53
CA ARG A 359 17.09 1.53 -1.39
C ARG A 359 17.75 0.32 -0.75
N MET A 360 17.01 -0.78 -0.58
CA MET A 360 17.56 -2.03 -0.04
C MET A 360 18.62 -2.63 -0.96
N ILE A 361 18.39 -2.64 -2.28
CA ILE A 361 19.40 -3.06 -3.26
C ILE A 361 20.69 -2.23 -3.13
N GLY A 362 20.57 -0.91 -3.01
CA GLY A 362 21.72 -0.03 -2.80
C GLY A 362 22.52 -0.37 -1.54
N ALA A 363 21.83 -0.59 -0.41
CA ALA A 363 22.47 -0.96 0.85
C ALA A 363 23.13 -2.35 0.79
N CYS A 364 22.47 -3.35 0.19
CA CYS A 364 23.05 -4.68 0.00
C CYS A 364 24.26 -4.65 -0.93
N HIS A 365 24.24 -3.82 -1.98
CA HIS A 365 25.38 -3.62 -2.87
C HIS A 365 26.58 -3.03 -2.15
N ALA A 366 26.40 -2.02 -1.29
CA ALA A 366 27.50 -1.44 -0.52
C ALA A 366 28.22 -2.51 0.33
N SER A 367 27.46 -3.39 1.00
CA SER A 367 28.04 -4.53 1.72
C SER A 367 28.73 -5.51 0.78
N ARG A 368 28.10 -5.86 -0.36
CA ARG A 368 28.67 -6.80 -1.34
C ARG A 368 29.96 -6.27 -1.98
N PHE A 369 30.08 -4.97 -2.19
CA PHE A 369 31.27 -4.35 -2.77
C PHE A 369 32.53 -4.61 -1.95
N LEU A 370 32.43 -4.62 -0.61
CA LEU A 370 33.55 -4.96 0.26
C LEU A 370 34.06 -6.40 0.03
N HIS A 371 33.15 -7.35 -0.21
CA HIS A 371 33.53 -8.72 -0.54
C HIS A 371 34.15 -8.83 -1.94
N MET A 372 33.59 -8.11 -2.93
CA MET A 372 34.16 -8.07 -4.28
C MET A 372 35.62 -7.58 -4.26
N LYS A 373 35.96 -6.59 -3.42
CA LYS A 373 37.35 -6.10 -3.30
C LYS A 373 38.35 -7.17 -2.80
N VAL A 374 37.87 -8.17 -2.08
CA VAL A 374 38.71 -9.28 -1.57
C VAL A 374 38.76 -10.41 -2.61
N GLU A 375 37.65 -10.67 -3.29
CA GLU A 375 37.49 -11.79 -4.24
C GLU A 375 38.07 -11.48 -5.63
N CYS A 376 38.10 -10.21 -6.04
CA CYS A 376 38.53 -9.78 -7.37
C CYS A 376 39.84 -8.98 -7.33
N PRO A 377 40.73 -9.13 -8.34
CA PRO A 377 41.89 -8.27 -8.51
C PRO A 377 41.51 -6.78 -8.63
N THR A 378 42.21 -5.91 -7.90
CA THR A 378 41.95 -4.46 -7.87
C THR A 378 42.02 -3.81 -9.26
N GLU A 379 42.87 -4.32 -10.14
CA GLU A 379 43.08 -3.83 -11.51
C GLU A 379 41.85 -3.98 -12.41
N LEU A 380 40.93 -4.88 -12.07
CA LEU A 380 39.70 -5.08 -12.83
C LEU A 380 38.63 -4.02 -12.53
N PHE A 381 38.75 -3.29 -11.41
CA PHE A 381 37.78 -2.28 -11.03
C PHE A 381 38.04 -0.97 -11.79
N PRO A 382 37.07 -0.46 -12.56
CA PRO A 382 37.24 0.81 -13.24
C PRO A 382 37.41 1.97 -12.24
N PRO A 383 38.27 2.98 -12.52
CA PRO A 383 38.51 4.08 -11.58
C PRO A 383 37.25 4.82 -11.14
N LEU A 384 36.33 5.10 -12.08
CA LEU A 384 35.06 5.76 -11.78
C LEU A 384 34.15 4.90 -10.90
N PHE A 385 34.21 3.57 -11.02
CA PHE A 385 33.46 2.66 -10.17
C PHE A 385 33.96 2.73 -8.72
N LEU A 386 35.27 2.72 -8.52
CA LEU A 386 35.87 2.91 -7.20
C LEU A 386 35.53 4.29 -6.64
N GLU A 387 35.67 5.37 -7.42
CA GLU A 387 35.34 6.73 -6.96
C GLU A 387 33.91 6.86 -6.44
N VAL A 388 32.96 6.17 -7.07
CA VAL A 388 31.53 6.23 -6.72
C VAL A 388 31.17 5.33 -5.53
N PHE A 389 31.72 4.12 -5.46
CA PHE A 389 31.28 3.09 -4.49
C PHE A 389 32.26 2.81 -3.36
N GLU A 390 33.49 3.30 -3.45
CA GLU A 390 34.43 3.29 -2.34
C GLU A 390 34.12 4.48 -1.42
N ASP A 391 33.69 4.15 -0.20
CA ASP A 391 33.53 5.14 0.86
C ASP A 391 34.90 5.76 1.18
N GLN A 392 34.97 7.09 1.19
CA GLN A 392 36.19 7.84 1.51
C GLN A 392 36.42 7.98 3.02
N GLU A 393 35.56 7.41 3.86
CA GLU A 393 35.70 7.43 5.32
C GLU A 393 36.27 6.10 5.83
N VAL A 394 37.61 6.02 5.84
CA VAL A 394 38.40 5.33 6.87
C VAL A 394 39.46 6.28 7.39
#